data_AF-A0A524I2K9-F1
#
_entry.id   AF-A0A524I2K9-F1
#
_cell.length_a   1.000
_cell.length_b   1.000
_cell.length_c   1.000
_cell.angle_alpha   90.00
_cell.angle_beta   90.00
_cell.angle_gamma   90.00
#
_symmetry.space_group_name_H-M   'P 1'
#
loop_
_entity.id
_entity.type
_entity.pdbx_description
1 polymer ?
#
loop_
_entity_poly.entity_id
_entity_poly.type
_entity_poly.pdbx_seq_one_letter_code
_entity_poly.pdbx_strand_id
1 'polypeptide(L)'
;MKGALVFLIVLAAVLLVTLAAPGIPPGQAIYDAIGAEETDSPVLGIGATTLVVVFNGVIYGVIAWLIYSFTLGRMEKAKKDGGQQV
;
A
#
# COMPACT_ATOMS: atom_id res chain seq x y z
N MET A 1 9.79 -4.98 16.48
CA MET A 1 8.68 -4.06 16.13
C MET A 1 9.06 -2.96 15.11
N LYS A 2 10.34 -2.76 14.77
CA LYS A 2 10.76 -1.69 13.85
C LYS A 2 10.14 -1.76 12.45
N GLY A 3 10.04 -2.97 11.87
CA GLY A 3 9.44 -3.14 10.53
C GLY A 3 7.94 -2.80 10.46
N ALA A 4 7.17 -3.07 11.52
CA ALA A 4 5.75 -2.71 11.58
C ALA A 4 5.56 -1.19 11.64
N LEU A 5 6.45 -0.48 12.36
CA LEU A 5 6.42 0.99 12.42
C LEU A 5 6.75 1.61 11.06
N VAL A 6 7.76 1.10 10.37
CA VAL A 6 8.10 1.54 9.00
C VAL A 6 6.95 1.27 8.04
N PHE A 7 6.32 0.10 8.13
CA PHE A 7 5.12 -0.22 7.35
C PHE A 7 3.99 0.79 7.59
N LEU A 8 3.66 1.08 8.85
CA LEU A 8 2.58 2.01 9.18
C LEU A 8 2.89 3.44 8.69
N ILE A 9 4.13 3.90 8.81
CA ILE A 9 4.53 5.23 8.32
C ILE A 9 4.38 5.30 6.80
N VAL A 10 4.86 4.29 6.07
CA VAL A 10 4.76 4.28 4.61
C VAL A 10 3.30 4.12 4.17
N LEU A 11 2.53 3.26 4.82
CA LEU A 11 1.10 3.09 4.58
C LEU A 11 0.36 4.43 4.78
N ALA A 12 0.61 5.13 5.88
CA ALA A 12 -0.02 6.41 6.16
C ALA A 12 0.38 7.49 5.13
N ALA A 13 1.67 7.56 4.77
CA ALA A 13 2.15 8.51 3.77
C ALA A 13 1.52 8.25 2.39
N VAL A 14 1.47 7.00 1.95
CA VAL A 14 0.86 6.67 0.66
C VAL A 14 -0.65 6.88 0.71
N LEU A 15 -1.33 6.52 1.80
CA LEU A 15 -2.75 6.79 1.96
C LEU A 15 -3.04 8.28 1.78
N LEU A 16 -2.27 9.17 2.43
CA LEU A 16 -2.42 10.63 2.28
C LEU A 16 -2.21 11.09 0.83
N VAL A 17 -1.19 10.57 0.14
CA VAL A 17 -0.95 10.89 -1.28
C VAL A 17 -2.12 10.43 -2.14
N THR A 18 -2.64 9.23 -1.92
CA THR A 18 -3.75 8.67 -2.70
C THR A 18 -5.08 9.36 -2.41
N LEU A 19 -5.24 9.92 -1.19
CA LEU A 19 -6.39 10.73 -0.81
C LEU A 19 -6.34 12.11 -1.50
N ALA A 20 -5.15 12.68 -1.66
CA ALA A 20 -4.93 13.94 -2.39
C ALA A 20 -4.99 13.76 -3.92
N ALA A 21 -4.68 12.57 -4.44
CA ALA A 21 -4.68 12.26 -5.86
C ALA A 21 -5.25 10.85 -6.14
N PRO A 22 -6.59 10.70 -6.18
CA PRO A 22 -7.27 9.41 -6.38
C PRO A 22 -6.96 8.74 -7.73
N GLY A 23 -6.67 9.55 -8.76
CA GLY A 23 -6.38 9.08 -10.12
C GLY A 23 -5.03 8.38 -10.29
N ILE A 24 -4.24 8.24 -9.23
CA ILE A 24 -3.02 7.44 -9.27
C ILE A 24 -3.43 5.96 -9.37
N PRO A 25 -3.02 5.20 -10.41
CA PRO A 25 -3.31 3.76 -10.50
C PRO A 25 -2.70 3.01 -9.30
N PRO A 26 -3.16 1.80 -8.94
CA PRO A 26 -4.05 0.92 -9.71
C PRO A 26 -5.55 1.09 -9.46
N GLY A 27 -5.98 1.87 -8.46
CA GLY A 27 -7.36 1.92 -8.00
C GLY A 27 -8.33 2.36 -9.09
N GLN A 28 -8.03 3.47 -9.77
CA GLN A 28 -8.79 3.97 -10.92
C GLN A 28 -8.77 2.94 -12.06
N ALA A 29 -7.59 2.39 -12.38
CA ALA A 29 -7.43 1.40 -13.45
C ALA A 29 -8.23 0.11 -13.21
N ILE A 30 -8.35 -0.34 -11.97
CA ILE A 30 -9.19 -1.48 -11.58
C ILE A 30 -10.66 -1.11 -11.74
N TYR A 31 -11.05 0.09 -11.31
CA TYR A 31 -12.41 0.60 -11.41
C TYR A 31 -12.89 0.69 -12.87
N ASP A 32 -12.05 1.23 -13.74
CA ASP A 32 -12.28 1.32 -15.19
C ASP A 32 -12.33 -0.09 -15.81
N ALA A 33 -11.43 -0.99 -15.40
CA ALA A 33 -11.36 -2.35 -15.94
C ALA A 33 -12.58 -3.22 -15.61
N ILE A 34 -13.24 -2.98 -14.47
CA ILE A 34 -14.48 -3.68 -14.11
C ILE A 34 -15.73 -3.02 -14.72
N GLY A 35 -15.57 -1.95 -15.50
CA GLY A 35 -16.66 -1.25 -16.16
C GLY A 35 -17.64 -0.61 -15.18
N ALA A 36 -17.18 -0.25 -13.99
CA ALA A 36 -18.01 0.44 -13.02
C ALA A 36 -18.25 1.88 -13.49
N GLU A 37 -19.52 2.27 -13.61
CA GLU A 37 -19.86 3.65 -13.95
C GLU A 37 -19.42 4.58 -12.80
N GLU A 38 -18.64 5.61 -13.11
CA GLU A 38 -18.33 6.73 -12.20
C GLU A 38 -19.62 7.53 -11.93
N THR A 39 -20.52 6.96 -11.15
CA THR A 39 -21.72 7.67 -10.71
C THR A 39 -21.53 8.09 -9.26
N ASP A 40 -22.14 9.21 -8.88
CA ASP A 40 -22.31 9.58 -7.47
C ASP A 40 -23.15 8.54 -6.69
N SER A 41 -23.61 7.46 -7.35
CA SER A 41 -24.33 6.38 -6.71
C SER A 41 -23.36 5.55 -5.86
N PRO A 42 -23.61 5.41 -4.57
CA PRO A 42 -22.73 4.68 -3.68
C PRO A 42 -22.68 3.19 -4.05
N VAL A 43 -21.47 2.65 -4.15
CA VAL A 43 -21.24 1.21 -4.25
C VAL A 43 -21.30 0.64 -2.82
N LEU A 44 -22.30 -0.20 -2.54
CA LEU A 44 -22.55 -0.74 -1.18
C LEU A 44 -22.76 0.34 -0.09
N GLY A 45 -23.25 1.53 -0.45
CA GLY A 45 -23.44 2.65 0.49
C GLY A 45 -22.21 3.54 0.68
N ILE A 46 -21.10 3.28 -0.02
CA ILE A 46 -19.85 4.05 0.03
C ILE A 46 -19.57 4.67 -1.34
N GLY A 47 -19.21 5.96 -1.39
CA GLY A 47 -18.87 6.64 -2.65
C GLY A 47 -17.69 5.94 -3.36
N ALA A 48 -17.81 5.76 -4.68
CA ALA A 48 -16.83 5.07 -5.52
C ALA A 48 -15.40 5.61 -5.33
N THR A 49 -15.26 6.92 -5.23
CA THR A 49 -13.99 7.62 -4.98
C THR A 49 -13.31 7.16 -3.70
N THR A 50 -14.07 6.92 -2.63
CA THR A 50 -13.52 6.46 -1.34
C THR A 50 -12.93 5.06 -1.46
N LEU A 51 -13.57 4.17 -2.22
CA LEU A 51 -13.09 2.81 -2.42
C LEU A 51 -11.78 2.80 -3.22
N VAL A 52 -11.70 3.60 -4.29
CA VAL A 52 -10.50 3.75 -5.13
C VAL A 52 -9.28 4.17 -4.30
N VAL A 53 -9.46 5.15 -3.40
CA VAL A 53 -8.37 5.63 -2.53
C VAL A 53 -7.90 4.57 -1.53
N VAL A 54 -8.83 3.86 -0.89
CA VAL A 54 -8.46 2.82 0.09
C VAL A 54 -7.72 1.67 -0.59
N PHE A 55 -8.16 1.25 -1.77
CA PHE A 55 -7.48 0.22 -2.57
C PHE A 55 -6.04 0.61 -2.92
N ASN A 56 -5.84 1.87 -3.34
CA ASN A 56 -4.50 2.39 -3.63
C ASN A 56 -3.59 2.34 -2.39
N GLY A 57 -4.07 2.87 -1.26
CA GLY A 57 -3.31 2.86 -0.01
C GLY A 57 -2.86 1.46 0.40
N VAL A 58 -3.75 0.47 0.30
CA VAL A 58 -3.45 -0.94 0.64
C VAL A 58 -2.41 -1.53 -0.31
N ILE A 59 -2.58 -1.39 -1.62
CA ILE A 59 -1.67 -1.99 -2.60
C ILE A 59 -0.26 -1.43 -2.46
N TYR A 60 -0.13 -0.11 -2.37
CA TYR A 60 1.17 0.51 -2.19
C TYR A 60 1.80 0.23 -0.83
N GLY A 61 0.98 0.12 0.23
CA GLY A 61 1.44 -0.37 1.53
C GLY A 61 2.04 -1.78 1.42
N VAL A 62 1.36 -2.70 0.74
CA VAL A 62 1.85 -4.07 0.49
C VAL A 62 3.14 -4.06 -0.34
N ILE A 63 3.21 -3.27 -1.41
CA ILE A 63 4.43 -3.15 -2.23
C ILE A 63 5.61 -2.65 -1.38
N ALA A 64 5.41 -1.58 -0.61
CA ALA A 64 6.44 -1.05 0.26
C ALA A 64 6.91 -2.07 1.31
N TRP A 65 5.96 -2.81 1.89
CA TRP A 65 6.27 -3.89 2.82
C TRP A 65 7.09 -5.01 2.19
N LEU A 66 6.73 -5.44 0.96
CA LEU A 66 7.48 -6.44 0.23
C LEU A 66 8.90 -5.95 -0.05
N ILE A 67 9.06 -4.72 -0.53
CA ILE A 67 10.38 -4.11 -0.75
C ILE A 67 11.20 -4.16 0.54
N TYR A 68 10.66 -3.68 1.66
CA TYR A 68 11.35 -3.73 2.96
C TYR A 68 11.75 -5.15 3.37
N SER A 69 10.83 -6.11 3.19
CA SER A 69 11.04 -7.50 3.59
C SER A 69 12.15 -8.17 2.76
N PHE A 70 12.20 -7.87 1.46
CA PHE A 70 13.21 -8.42 0.55
C PHE A 70 14.57 -7.70 0.64
N THR A 71 14.60 -6.38 0.85
CA THR A 71 15.86 -5.61 0.90
C THR A 71 16.46 -5.54 2.29
N LEU A 72 15.70 -5.17 3.31
CA LEU A 72 16.20 -4.94 4.68
C LEU A 72 16.02 -6.17 5.58
N GLY A 73 14.85 -6.82 5.52
CA GLY A 73 14.55 -7.98 6.37
C GLY A 73 15.49 -9.17 6.16
N ARG A 74 16.03 -9.32 4.94
CA ARG A 74 17.01 -10.35 4.59
C ARG A 74 18.43 -9.99 5.03
N MET A 75 18.80 -8.72 4.99
CA MET A 75 20.13 -8.25 5.44
C MET A 75 20.27 -8.24 6.96
N GLU A 76 19.22 -7.92 7.72
CA GLU A 76 19.25 -8.03 9.19
C GLU A 76 19.45 -9.47 9.65
N LYS A 77 18.87 -10.47 8.96
CA LYS A 77 19.15 -11.89 9.24
C LYS A 77 20.60 -12.26 8.91
N ALA A 78 21.08 -11.90 7.71
CA ALA A 78 22.45 -12.20 7.29
C ALA A 78 23.52 -11.60 8.22
N LYS A 79 23.28 -10.39 8.77
CA LYS A 79 24.20 -9.74 9.71
C LYS A 79 24.18 -10.37 11.11
N LYS A 80 23.04 -10.96 11.52
CA LYS A 80 22.92 -11.69 12.79
C LYS A 80 23.59 -13.05 12.73
N ASP A 81 23.43 -13.76 11.60
CA ASP A 81 23.98 -15.11 11.42
C ASP A 81 25.49 -15.08 11.10
N GLY A 82 25.99 -14.01 10.47
CA GLY A 82 27.43 -13.80 10.23
C GLY A 82 28.19 -13.23 11.43
N GLY A 83 27.49 -12.65 12.41
CA GLY A 83 28.10 -12.10 13.64
C GLY A 83 28.16 -13.07 14.81
N GLN A 84 27.65 -14.30 14.65
CA GLN A 84 27.65 -15.34 15.68
C GLN A 84 28.70 -16.44 15.42
N GLN A 85 29.59 -16.23 14.45
CA GLN A 85 30.71 -17.12 14.13
C GLN A 85 32.09 -16.57 14.56
N VAL A 86 32.15 -15.62 15.48
CA VAL A 86 33.40 -15.16 16.13
C VAL A 86 33.28 -15.16 17.64
#